data_AF-A0A810NHV7-F1
#
_entry.id   AF-A0A810NHV7-F1
#
_cell.length_a   1.000
_cell.length_b   1.000
_cell.length_c   1.000
_cell.angle_alpha   90.00
_cell.angle_beta   90.00
_cell.angle_gamma   90.00
#
_symmetry.space_group_name_H-M   'P 1'
#
loop_
_entity.id
_entity.type
_entity.pdbx_description
1 polymer ?
#
loop_
_entity_poly.entity_id
_entity_poly.type
_entity_poly.pdbx_seq_one_letter_code
_entity_poly.pdbx_strand_id
1 'polypeptide(L)'
;MTDLAAPGPYVPWVTAIPPRPETGGPLRGVRLAVKDLFDVAGLPTGAGNPTWLATHPAAKRDAAAVAVLTGAGAAIVGKTHTDEMAYSLFGTNEHYGAPDNPAAPGHITGGSSNGTAAAVAEGSADLGLGTDTGGSVRIPAGWCGLYGLRPSHNRVSRAGVVPLCGSFDVPGLLTRDLALLRTATGVLLSSRPGTSPARAVHAPADLWELAEPAVRDALQPLLDRLAGVLPVDEKPLWGAGPAPDYRLAYAVRTGWEFWQRHGEWVRAEHPHFGPGVTERVRAASGRTLDELGTADREINQVKSTMARVLDGAVLAIPTAPSPAPARGADTGPLRAPILGLTGIASVAGLPALTVPGAHVGGLPVGLCLIGAAGADESLLELAEVLQ
;
A
#
# COMPACT_ATOMS: atom_id res chain seq x y z
N MET A 1 6.57 30.02 6.36
CA MET A 1 5.48 29.05 6.60
C MET A 1 5.44 28.82 8.10
N THR A 2 4.38 29.25 8.77
CA THR A 2 4.20 29.00 10.20
C THR A 2 4.20 27.51 10.46
N ASP A 3 4.99 27.11 11.46
CA ASP A 3 5.16 25.75 11.96
C ASP A 3 3.82 25.26 12.57
N LEU A 4 2.87 24.92 11.70
CA LEU A 4 1.67 24.20 12.11
C LEU A 4 2.14 22.82 12.54
N ALA A 5 1.92 22.49 13.81
CA ALA A 5 2.19 21.15 14.34
C ALA A 5 1.62 20.10 13.37
N ALA A 6 2.39 19.04 13.13
CA ALA A 6 1.95 17.95 12.27
C ALA A 6 0.58 17.46 12.75
N PRO A 7 -0.41 17.28 11.84
CA PRO A 7 -1.69 16.70 12.24
C PRO A 7 -1.46 15.31 12.85
N GLY A 8 -2.36 14.91 13.76
CA GLY A 8 -2.43 13.51 14.19
C GLY A 8 -2.82 12.59 13.03
N PRO A 9 -2.87 11.27 13.23
CA PRO A 9 -3.17 10.32 12.14
C PRO A 9 -4.63 10.33 11.68
N TYR A 10 -5.55 10.87 12.48
CA TYR A 10 -6.99 10.81 12.25
C TYR A 10 -7.55 12.10 11.66
N VAL A 11 -8.53 11.95 10.76
CA VAL A 11 -9.16 13.07 10.07
C VAL A 11 -10.05 13.89 11.01
N PRO A 12 -10.07 15.23 10.91
CA PRO A 12 -10.75 16.08 11.88
C PRO A 12 -12.28 16.11 11.75
N TRP A 13 -12.85 15.71 10.62
CA TRP A 13 -14.31 15.69 10.42
C TRP A 13 -15.01 14.46 11.00
N VAL A 14 -14.27 13.51 11.58
CA VAL A 14 -14.82 12.37 12.31
C VAL A 14 -14.54 12.58 13.79
N THR A 15 -15.51 13.16 14.50
CA THR A 15 -15.41 13.46 15.93
C THR A 15 -15.82 12.29 16.82
N ALA A 16 -16.63 11.36 16.30
CA ALA A 16 -17.04 10.15 16.98
C ALA A 16 -17.31 9.02 15.98
N ILE A 17 -16.98 7.79 16.36
CA ILE A 17 -17.38 6.59 15.61
C ILE A 17 -18.82 6.25 15.99
N PRO A 18 -19.74 6.07 15.01
CA PRO A 18 -21.12 5.68 15.30
C PRO A 18 -21.16 4.39 16.13
N PRO A 19 -22.07 4.28 17.12
CA PRO A 19 -22.16 3.11 17.97
C PRO A 19 -22.46 1.87 17.13
N ARG A 20 -21.77 0.77 17.45
CA ARG A 20 -21.87 -0.51 16.76
C ARG A 20 -22.14 -1.62 17.80
N PRO A 21 -22.93 -2.65 17.47
CA PRO A 21 -23.07 -3.81 18.33
C PRO A 21 -21.70 -4.42 18.61
N GLU A 22 -21.42 -4.76 19.86
CA GLU A 22 -20.25 -5.59 20.16
C GLU A 22 -20.42 -6.96 19.49
N THR A 23 -19.43 -7.33 18.69
CA THR A 23 -19.32 -8.65 18.08
C THR A 23 -18.19 -9.42 18.76
N GLY A 24 -18.40 -10.73 18.95
CA GLY A 24 -17.31 -11.63 19.29
C GLY A 24 -16.42 -11.91 18.08
N GLY A 25 -15.42 -12.78 18.25
CA GLY A 25 -14.58 -13.24 17.16
C GLY A 25 -13.09 -13.04 17.40
N PRO A 26 -12.26 -13.46 16.44
CA PRO A 26 -10.81 -13.50 16.59
C PRO A 26 -10.14 -12.13 16.67
N LEU A 27 -10.85 -11.04 16.33
CA LEU A 27 -10.34 -9.66 16.43
C LEU A 27 -10.97 -8.89 17.60
N ARG A 28 -11.64 -9.56 18.54
CA ARG A 28 -12.20 -8.89 19.74
C ARG A 28 -11.11 -8.14 20.49
N GLY A 29 -11.35 -6.86 20.73
CA GLY A 29 -10.43 -5.97 21.45
C GLY A 29 -9.35 -5.33 20.58
N VAL A 30 -9.26 -5.69 19.30
CA VAL A 30 -8.31 -5.07 18.35
C VAL A 30 -8.83 -3.69 17.95
N ARG A 31 -8.00 -2.65 18.12
CA ARG A 31 -8.29 -1.29 17.67
C ARG A 31 -7.93 -1.13 16.19
N LEU A 32 -8.92 -0.76 15.38
CA LEU A 32 -8.83 -0.66 13.93
C LEU A 32 -8.82 0.80 13.47
N ALA A 33 -7.72 1.23 12.85
CA ALA A 33 -7.65 2.47 12.08
C ALA A 33 -8.08 2.22 10.63
N VAL A 34 -9.00 3.04 10.11
CA VAL A 34 -9.56 2.85 8.77
C VAL A 34 -9.19 4.02 7.87
N LYS A 35 -8.45 3.77 6.80
CA LYS A 35 -8.11 4.82 5.81
C LYS A 35 -9.35 5.54 5.31
N ASP A 36 -9.28 6.86 5.16
CA ASP A 36 -10.39 7.68 4.65
C ASP A 36 -10.65 7.54 3.14
N LEU A 37 -10.59 6.30 2.64
CA LEU A 37 -11.12 5.87 1.35
C LEU A 37 -12.20 4.80 1.52
N PHE A 38 -12.30 4.20 2.72
CA PHE A 38 -13.32 3.21 3.05
C PHE A 38 -14.53 3.91 3.64
N ASP A 39 -15.68 3.54 3.11
CA ASP A 39 -16.97 3.87 3.69
C ASP A 39 -17.13 3.23 5.07
N VAL A 40 -17.62 4.04 6.00
CA VAL A 40 -18.01 3.62 7.34
C VAL A 40 -19.41 4.18 7.55
N ALA A 41 -20.38 3.30 7.80
CA ALA A 41 -21.79 3.67 7.87
C ALA A 41 -22.01 4.81 8.88
N GLY A 42 -22.73 5.85 8.43
CA GLY A 42 -23.01 7.06 9.21
C GLY A 42 -21.91 8.13 9.18
N LEU A 43 -20.77 7.87 8.53
CA LEU A 43 -19.66 8.82 8.42
C LEU A 43 -19.41 9.22 6.95
N PRO A 44 -18.92 10.45 6.71
CA PRO A 44 -18.43 10.84 5.39
C PRO A 44 -17.10 10.15 5.05
N THR A 45 -16.81 10.07 3.75
CA THR A 45 -15.52 9.62 3.21
C THR A 45 -14.92 10.76 2.41
N GLY A 46 -13.84 11.35 2.92
CA GLY A 46 -13.26 12.57 2.38
C GLY A 46 -12.22 12.36 1.28
N ALA A 47 -11.66 11.15 1.14
CA ALA A 47 -10.67 10.80 0.13
C ALA A 47 -9.47 11.76 0.07
N GLY A 48 -9.15 12.43 1.18
CA GLY A 48 -8.09 13.43 1.24
C GLY A 48 -8.33 14.65 0.35
N ASN A 49 -9.56 14.95 -0.08
CA ASN A 49 -9.90 16.12 -0.89
C ASN A 49 -11.13 16.88 -0.31
N PRO A 50 -11.04 18.19 -0.03
CA PRO A 50 -12.16 18.97 0.53
C PRO A 50 -13.40 19.02 -0.36
N THR A 51 -13.23 19.13 -1.68
CA THR A 51 -14.35 19.13 -2.63
C THR A 51 -15.05 17.77 -2.62
N TRP A 52 -14.30 16.67 -2.61
CA TRP A 52 -14.87 15.33 -2.52
C TRP A 52 -15.71 15.17 -1.25
N LEU A 53 -15.14 15.58 -0.11
CA LEU A 53 -15.83 15.57 1.18
C LEU A 53 -17.13 16.39 1.17
N ALA A 54 -17.13 17.55 0.52
CA ALA A 54 -18.30 18.44 0.45
C ALA A 54 -19.40 17.92 -0.49
N THR A 55 -19.04 17.20 -1.55
CA THR A 55 -19.98 16.78 -2.60
C THR A 55 -20.49 15.35 -2.42
N HIS A 56 -19.98 14.59 -1.45
CA HIS A 56 -20.41 13.21 -1.19
C HIS A 56 -21.08 13.09 0.20
N PRO A 57 -22.29 12.52 0.28
CA PRO A 57 -22.98 12.34 1.55
C PRO A 57 -22.29 11.27 2.42
N ALA A 58 -22.64 11.26 3.70
CA ALA A 58 -22.24 10.18 4.60
C ALA A 58 -22.66 8.79 4.05
N ALA A 59 -21.78 7.81 4.23
CA ALA A 59 -21.99 6.47 3.75
C ALA A 59 -23.17 5.79 4.44
N LYS A 60 -24.00 5.10 3.67
CA LYS A 60 -25.16 4.35 4.20
C LYS A 60 -24.81 2.96 4.71
N ARG A 61 -23.66 2.42 4.29
CA ARG A 61 -23.19 1.07 4.61
C ARG A 61 -21.67 1.11 4.76
N ASP A 62 -21.15 0.17 5.53
CA ASP A 62 -19.71 -0.04 5.60
C ASP A 62 -19.18 -0.56 4.26
N ALA A 63 -17.93 -0.20 3.95
CA ALA A 63 -17.15 -0.90 2.96
C ALA A 63 -17.04 -2.39 3.32
N ALA A 64 -16.98 -3.27 2.32
CA ALA A 64 -16.99 -4.72 2.56
C ALA A 64 -15.84 -5.17 3.49
N ALA A 65 -14.63 -4.63 3.29
CA ALA A 65 -13.49 -4.92 4.17
C ALA A 65 -13.71 -4.44 5.62
N VAL A 66 -14.34 -3.27 5.81
CA VAL A 66 -14.69 -2.75 7.13
C VAL A 66 -15.72 -3.65 7.81
N ALA A 67 -16.76 -4.05 7.10
CA ALA A 67 -17.80 -4.95 7.60
C ALA A 67 -17.23 -6.32 8.02
N VAL A 68 -16.29 -6.86 7.24
CA VAL A 68 -15.62 -8.14 7.56
C VAL A 68 -14.80 -8.04 8.84
N LEU A 69 -13.95 -7.02 8.98
CA LEU A 69 -13.09 -6.86 10.16
C LEU A 69 -13.89 -6.55 11.43
N THR A 70 -14.88 -5.64 11.33
CA THR A 70 -15.74 -5.30 12.47
C THR A 70 -16.69 -6.44 12.83
N GLY A 71 -17.17 -7.20 11.85
CA GLY A 71 -17.94 -8.43 12.08
C GLY A 71 -17.16 -9.51 12.86
N ALA A 72 -15.83 -9.48 12.80
CA ALA A 72 -14.94 -10.37 13.55
C ALA A 72 -14.49 -9.83 14.92
N GLY A 73 -15.04 -8.69 15.37
CA GLY A 73 -14.80 -8.12 16.70
C GLY A 73 -13.87 -6.91 16.75
N ALA A 74 -13.32 -6.45 15.62
CA ALA A 74 -12.44 -5.28 15.60
C ALA A 74 -13.24 -3.99 15.86
N ALA A 75 -12.70 -3.10 16.69
CA ALA A 75 -13.32 -1.82 17.04
C ALA A 75 -12.67 -0.68 16.25
N ILE A 76 -13.44 0.05 15.43
CA ILE A 76 -12.93 1.22 14.72
C ILE A 76 -12.60 2.32 15.73
N VAL A 77 -11.36 2.81 15.73
CA VAL A 77 -10.94 3.92 16.59
C VAL A 77 -10.93 5.27 15.88
N GLY A 78 -10.89 5.28 14.54
CA GLY A 78 -10.87 6.51 13.78
C GLY A 78 -10.76 6.27 12.27
N LYS A 79 -11.13 7.29 11.50
CA LYS A 79 -10.80 7.38 10.07
C LYS A 79 -9.49 8.14 9.91
N THR A 80 -8.57 7.64 9.10
CA THR A 80 -7.20 8.16 9.01
C THR A 80 -6.92 8.95 7.76
N HIS A 81 -5.97 9.89 7.84
CA HIS A 81 -5.51 10.66 6.70
C HIS A 81 -5.01 9.76 5.55
N THR A 82 -5.16 10.28 4.34
CA THR A 82 -4.72 9.66 3.09
C THR A 82 -4.12 10.71 2.17
N ASP A 83 -3.23 10.29 1.27
CA ASP A 83 -2.90 11.14 0.13
C ASP A 83 -4.19 11.38 -0.67
N GLU A 84 -4.29 12.58 -1.22
CA GLU A 84 -5.43 13.04 -2.00
C GLU A 84 -5.78 12.04 -3.12
N MET A 85 -7.01 11.54 -3.09
CA MET A 85 -7.56 10.53 -4.00
C MET A 85 -6.71 9.25 -4.12
N ALA A 86 -5.90 8.96 -3.10
CA ALA A 86 -4.87 7.92 -3.11
C ALA A 86 -3.77 8.11 -4.18
N TYR A 87 -3.74 9.23 -4.91
CA TYR A 87 -2.98 9.38 -6.15
C TYR A 87 -1.53 9.85 -5.94
N SER A 88 -0.90 9.36 -4.88
CA SER A 88 0.50 9.63 -4.48
C SER A 88 1.05 8.45 -3.66
N LEU A 89 2.34 8.54 -3.29
CA LEU A 89 3.07 7.50 -2.54
C LEU A 89 3.82 8.06 -1.32
N PHE A 90 3.66 9.35 -1.02
CA PHE A 90 4.59 10.08 -0.16
C PHE A 90 3.98 10.49 1.19
N GLY A 91 2.68 10.34 1.37
CA GLY A 91 2.08 10.61 2.67
C GLY A 91 1.82 12.08 2.93
N THR A 92 1.88 12.92 1.90
CA THR A 92 1.67 14.36 1.99
C THR A 92 0.37 14.77 1.29
N ASN A 93 -0.38 15.66 1.92
CA ASN A 93 -1.64 16.18 1.41
C ASN A 93 -1.63 17.72 1.49
N GLU A 94 -1.87 18.39 0.37
CA GLU A 94 -1.89 19.86 0.27
C GLU A 94 -2.92 20.49 1.23
N HIS A 95 -4.08 19.84 1.39
CA HIS A 95 -5.21 20.40 2.13
C HIS A 95 -5.14 20.15 3.62
N TYR A 96 -4.59 18.98 3.98
CA TYR A 96 -4.68 18.46 5.35
C TYR A 96 -3.32 18.21 6.01
N GLY A 97 -2.23 18.44 5.29
CA GLY A 97 -0.87 18.18 5.77
C GLY A 97 -0.50 16.69 5.74
N ALA A 98 0.51 16.33 6.53
CA ALA A 98 1.03 14.97 6.66
C ALA A 98 1.22 14.65 8.14
N PRO A 99 0.72 13.51 8.64
CA PRO A 99 1.05 13.09 9.99
C PRO A 99 2.56 12.88 10.13
N ASP A 100 3.09 13.07 11.34
CA ASP A 100 4.49 12.74 11.61
C ASP A 100 4.71 11.23 11.48
N ASN A 101 5.94 10.82 11.16
CA ASN A 101 6.33 9.42 11.19
C ASN A 101 6.83 9.06 12.59
N PRO A 102 6.06 8.32 13.41
CA PRO A 102 6.45 8.05 14.80
C PRO A 102 7.72 7.22 14.93
N ALA A 103 8.04 6.41 13.91
CA ALA A 103 9.25 5.60 13.84
C ALA A 103 10.46 6.37 13.26
N ALA A 104 10.24 7.57 12.72
CA ALA A 104 11.26 8.43 12.13
C ALA A 104 10.85 9.91 12.25
N PRO A 105 10.91 10.52 13.45
CA PRO A 105 10.45 11.89 13.66
C PRO A 105 11.10 12.89 12.69
N GLY A 106 10.28 13.75 12.08
CA GLY A 106 10.74 14.71 11.07
C GLY A 106 10.80 14.17 9.63
N HIS A 107 10.47 12.89 9.44
CA HIS A 107 10.36 12.26 8.12
C HIS A 107 8.90 11.98 7.76
N ILE A 108 8.63 11.80 6.47
CA ILE A 108 7.29 11.42 5.99
C ILE A 108 7.00 9.95 6.33
N THR A 109 5.74 9.61 6.53
CA THR A 109 5.30 8.21 6.70
C THR A 109 5.35 7.43 5.40
N GLY A 110 5.30 8.11 4.25
CA GLY A 110 4.91 7.48 2.98
C GLY A 110 3.41 7.34 2.87
N GLY A 111 2.94 6.95 1.68
CA GLY A 111 1.53 7.00 1.35
C GLY A 111 1.11 6.05 0.25
N SER A 112 -0.17 6.00 -0.10
CA SER A 112 -1.21 6.94 0.36
C SER A 112 -1.86 6.60 1.71
N SER A 113 -1.53 5.49 2.36
CA SER A 113 -2.11 5.11 3.67
C SER A 113 -1.36 5.73 4.87
N ASN A 114 -1.03 7.02 4.78
CA ASN A 114 -0.16 7.72 5.74
C ASN A 114 -0.68 7.73 7.18
N GLY A 115 -1.91 8.19 7.40
CA GLY A 115 -2.50 8.23 8.73
C GLY A 115 -2.73 6.84 9.31
N THR A 116 -3.03 5.85 8.45
CA THR A 116 -3.15 4.45 8.88
C THR A 116 -1.82 3.92 9.44
N ALA A 117 -0.72 4.19 8.76
CA ALA A 117 0.60 3.80 9.22
C ALA A 117 1.02 4.58 10.47
N ALA A 118 0.78 5.89 10.52
CA ALA A 118 1.06 6.70 11.71
C ALA A 118 0.28 6.20 12.95
N ALA A 119 -1.04 5.96 12.83
CA ALA A 119 -1.86 5.45 13.94
C ALA A 119 -1.36 4.10 14.49
N VAL A 120 -0.92 3.22 13.59
CA VAL A 120 -0.32 1.95 13.99
C VAL A 120 1.08 2.17 14.55
N ALA A 121 1.93 2.99 13.96
CA ALA A 121 3.28 3.22 14.47
C ALA A 121 3.30 3.86 15.87
N GLU A 122 2.40 4.81 16.15
CA GLU A 122 2.29 5.47 17.47
C GLU A 122 1.51 4.65 18.50
N GLY A 123 0.87 3.54 18.11
CA GLY A 123 0.12 2.68 19.01
C GLY A 123 -1.28 3.17 19.39
N SER A 124 -1.84 4.16 18.69
CA SER A 124 -3.25 4.56 18.84
C SER A 124 -4.22 3.56 18.17
N ALA A 125 -3.73 2.75 17.22
CA ALA A 125 -4.38 1.56 16.69
C ALA A 125 -3.48 0.32 16.76
N ASP A 126 -4.09 -0.87 16.74
CA ASP A 126 -3.39 -2.16 16.68
C ASP A 126 -3.32 -2.69 15.25
N LEU A 127 -4.39 -2.48 14.48
CA LEU A 127 -4.52 -2.88 13.08
C LEU A 127 -4.91 -1.67 12.24
N GLY A 128 -4.29 -1.54 11.07
CA GLY A 128 -4.62 -0.54 10.07
C GLY A 128 -5.21 -1.17 8.82
N LEU A 129 -6.33 -0.64 8.34
CA LEU A 129 -6.88 -0.95 7.01
C LEU A 129 -6.53 0.19 6.04
N GLY A 130 -5.77 -0.14 4.99
CA GLY A 130 -5.32 0.77 3.94
C GLY A 130 -5.68 0.27 2.55
N THR A 131 -5.25 0.99 1.52
CA THR A 131 -5.33 0.55 0.13
C THR A 131 -3.95 0.56 -0.50
N ASP A 132 -3.66 -0.41 -1.36
CA ASP A 132 -2.44 -0.49 -2.15
C ASP A 132 -2.82 -0.53 -3.64
N THR A 133 -2.44 0.51 -4.38
CA THR A 133 -2.56 0.55 -5.84
C THR A 133 -1.19 0.40 -6.46
N GLY A 134 -0.23 1.21 -6.02
CA GLY A 134 1.16 1.21 -6.49
C GLY A 134 2.18 1.15 -5.35
N GLY A 135 1.84 0.57 -4.20
CA GLY A 135 2.70 0.54 -3.01
C GLY A 135 2.10 1.22 -1.78
N SER A 136 0.85 1.65 -1.82
CA SER A 136 0.25 2.51 -0.79
C SER A 136 -0.01 1.87 0.58
N VAL A 137 0.23 0.57 0.74
CA VAL A 137 0.35 -0.11 2.04
C VAL A 137 1.82 -0.42 2.33
N ARG A 138 2.55 -0.91 1.33
CA ARG A 138 3.94 -1.37 1.46
C ARG A 138 4.93 -0.26 1.78
N ILE A 139 4.86 0.86 1.06
CA ILE A 139 5.75 2.02 1.28
C ILE A 139 5.61 2.56 2.71
N PRO A 140 4.40 2.90 3.18
CA PRO A 140 4.29 3.36 4.55
C PRO A 140 4.60 2.28 5.60
N ALA A 141 4.39 1.00 5.30
CA ALA A 141 4.87 -0.06 6.18
C ALA A 141 6.40 -0.08 6.29
N GLY A 142 7.12 0.01 5.16
CA GLY A 142 8.58 -0.01 5.14
C GLY A 142 9.21 1.20 5.83
N TRP A 143 8.64 2.39 5.64
CA TRP A 143 9.14 3.64 6.23
C TRP A 143 8.70 3.89 7.67
N CYS A 144 7.63 3.23 8.14
CA CYS A 144 7.20 3.29 9.54
C CYS A 144 7.59 2.06 10.37
N GLY A 145 8.37 1.12 9.81
CA GLY A 145 8.81 -0.08 10.53
C GLY A 145 7.67 -1.03 10.90
N LEU A 146 6.69 -1.17 10.02
CA LEU A 146 5.51 -2.02 10.21
C LEU A 146 5.53 -3.21 9.24
N TYR A 147 4.77 -4.25 9.59
CA TYR A 147 4.33 -5.22 8.59
C TYR A 147 3.25 -4.59 7.71
N GLY A 148 3.32 -4.82 6.40
CA GLY A 148 2.35 -4.32 5.44
C GLY A 148 1.99 -5.37 4.39
N LEU A 149 0.74 -5.84 4.41
CA LEU A 149 0.25 -6.83 3.44
C LEU A 149 -0.61 -6.16 2.38
N ARG A 150 -0.16 -6.28 1.12
CA ARG A 150 -0.99 -6.17 -0.09
C ARG A 150 -1.48 -7.57 -0.45
N PRO A 151 -2.78 -7.88 -0.34
CA PRO A 151 -3.31 -9.14 -0.83
C PRO A 151 -3.23 -9.30 -2.34
N SER A 152 -3.41 -10.54 -2.82
CA SER A 152 -3.68 -10.85 -4.22
C SER A 152 -4.89 -10.07 -4.70
N HIS A 153 -4.81 -9.58 -5.94
CA HIS A 153 -5.90 -8.81 -6.52
C HIS A 153 -7.20 -9.63 -6.58
N ASN A 154 -8.32 -8.98 -6.27
CA ASN A 154 -9.67 -9.56 -6.17
C ASN A 154 -9.92 -10.56 -5.03
N ARG A 155 -8.96 -10.84 -4.13
CA ARG A 155 -9.26 -11.64 -2.92
C ARG A 155 -10.05 -10.88 -1.87
N VAL A 156 -9.91 -9.55 -1.83
CA VAL A 156 -10.67 -8.67 -0.93
C VAL A 156 -11.58 -7.77 -1.75
N SER A 157 -12.86 -7.71 -1.35
CA SER A 157 -13.84 -6.85 -2.01
C SER A 157 -13.50 -5.37 -1.83
N ARG A 158 -13.58 -4.61 -2.92
CA ARG A 158 -13.43 -3.15 -2.96
C ARG A 158 -14.76 -2.40 -2.83
N ALA A 159 -15.86 -3.09 -2.55
CA ALA A 159 -17.17 -2.44 -2.41
C ALA A 159 -17.13 -1.43 -1.26
N GLY A 160 -17.60 -0.20 -1.51
CA GLY A 160 -17.53 0.92 -0.56
C GLY A 160 -16.14 1.54 -0.41
N VAL A 161 -15.25 1.37 -1.39
CA VAL A 161 -13.94 2.03 -1.43
C VAL A 161 -13.91 3.07 -2.55
N VAL A 162 -13.43 4.28 -2.26
CA VAL A 162 -13.17 5.31 -3.28
C VAL A 162 -12.06 4.80 -4.22
N PRO A 163 -12.33 4.59 -5.52
CA PRO A 163 -11.35 3.93 -6.40
C PRO A 163 -10.24 4.87 -6.83
N LEU A 164 -9.05 4.33 -7.07
CA LEU A 164 -8.01 4.99 -7.87
C LEU A 164 -7.88 4.27 -9.23
N CYS A 165 -7.63 2.97 -9.21
CA CYS A 165 -7.52 2.13 -10.40
C CYS A 165 -7.99 0.72 -10.04
N GLY A 166 -9.22 0.36 -10.45
CA GLY A 166 -9.81 -0.94 -10.16
C GLY A 166 -8.97 -2.13 -10.63
N SER A 167 -8.17 -1.96 -11.69
CA SER A 167 -7.22 -2.98 -12.16
C SER A 167 -6.09 -3.27 -11.16
N PHE A 168 -5.77 -2.38 -10.22
CA PHE A 168 -4.65 -2.54 -9.29
C PHE A 168 -5.00 -2.36 -7.81
N ASP A 169 -6.12 -1.71 -7.50
CA ASP A 169 -6.54 -1.41 -6.13
C ASP A 169 -6.78 -2.70 -5.32
N VAL A 170 -6.19 -2.75 -4.13
CA VAL A 170 -6.43 -3.83 -3.15
C VAL A 170 -6.53 -3.23 -1.75
N PRO A 171 -7.58 -3.54 -0.96
CA PRO A 171 -7.58 -3.31 0.49
C PRO A 171 -6.50 -4.15 1.17
N GLY A 172 -5.61 -3.51 1.93
CA GLY A 172 -4.48 -4.16 2.59
C GLY A 172 -4.38 -3.78 4.07
N LEU A 173 -3.49 -4.49 4.78
CA LEU A 173 -3.37 -4.41 6.24
C LEU A 173 -2.00 -3.87 6.66
N LEU A 174 -1.96 -3.11 7.75
CA LEU A 174 -0.74 -2.67 8.44
C LEU A 174 -0.82 -3.04 9.92
N THR A 175 0.27 -3.52 10.51
CA THR A 175 0.36 -3.79 11.96
C THR A 175 1.81 -3.86 12.43
N ARG A 176 2.04 -3.75 13.73
CA ARG A 176 3.34 -4.00 14.40
C ARG A 176 3.59 -5.48 14.65
N ASP A 177 2.55 -6.29 14.63
CA ASP A 177 2.57 -7.68 15.13
C ASP A 177 2.19 -8.67 14.01
N LEU A 178 3.12 -9.58 13.69
CA LEU A 178 2.93 -10.61 12.68
C LEU A 178 1.80 -11.60 13.03
N ALA A 179 1.60 -11.93 14.31
CA ALA A 179 0.54 -12.84 14.74
C ALA A 179 -0.84 -12.19 14.56
N LEU A 180 -0.95 -10.89 14.88
CA LEU A 180 -2.15 -10.12 14.58
C LEU A 180 -2.37 -10.00 13.06
N LEU A 181 -1.31 -9.79 12.27
CA LEU A 181 -1.41 -9.74 10.81
C LEU A 181 -1.97 -11.07 10.28
N ARG A 182 -1.46 -12.21 10.76
CA ARG A 182 -1.93 -13.54 10.36
C ARG A 182 -3.42 -13.72 10.66
N THR A 183 -3.84 -13.36 11.87
CA THR A 183 -5.24 -13.46 12.29
C THR A 183 -6.16 -12.58 11.45
N ALA A 184 -5.78 -11.29 11.28
CA ALA A 184 -6.56 -10.34 10.49
C ALA A 184 -6.61 -10.70 9.01
N THR A 185 -5.53 -11.27 8.45
CA THR A 185 -5.49 -11.76 7.07
C THR A 185 -6.45 -12.94 6.88
N GLY A 186 -6.46 -13.91 7.78
CA GLY A 186 -7.41 -15.04 7.72
C GLY A 186 -8.87 -14.59 7.72
N VAL A 187 -9.20 -13.56 8.53
CA VAL A 187 -10.52 -12.93 8.55
C VAL A 187 -10.80 -12.21 7.22
N LEU A 188 -9.89 -11.33 6.77
CA LEU A 188 -10.12 -10.46 5.62
C LEU A 188 -10.25 -11.23 4.30
N LEU A 189 -9.45 -12.28 4.13
CA LEU A 189 -9.41 -13.10 2.93
C LEU A 189 -10.47 -14.22 2.93
N SER A 190 -11.18 -14.42 4.06
CA SER A 190 -12.14 -15.51 4.25
C SER A 190 -11.57 -16.90 3.91
N SER A 191 -10.28 -17.08 4.16
CA SER A 191 -9.49 -18.17 3.61
C SER A 191 -9.77 -19.52 4.25
N ARG A 192 -9.70 -20.58 3.44
CA ARG A 192 -9.30 -21.91 3.90
C ARG A 192 -7.80 -22.06 3.60
N PRO A 193 -6.97 -22.52 4.54
CA PRO A 193 -5.53 -22.64 4.32
C PRO A 193 -5.26 -23.60 3.14
N GLY A 194 -4.70 -23.04 2.07
CA GLY A 194 -4.10 -23.78 0.98
C GLY A 194 -2.76 -23.14 0.73
N THR A 195 -1.75 -23.54 1.49
CA THR A 195 -0.39 -23.04 1.32
C THR A 195 0.39 -23.99 0.41
N SER A 196 0.93 -23.43 -0.66
CA SER A 196 2.06 -24.04 -1.36
C SER A 196 3.31 -23.35 -0.82
N PRO A 197 4.15 -24.04 -0.05
CA PRO A 197 5.39 -23.45 0.46
C PRO A 197 6.30 -23.03 -0.69
N ALA A 198 6.95 -21.88 -0.56
CA ALA A 198 8.02 -21.50 -1.47
C ALA A 198 9.19 -22.50 -1.34
N ARG A 199 9.81 -22.84 -2.48
CA ARG A 199 10.97 -23.75 -2.55
C ARG A 199 12.26 -23.02 -2.87
N ALA A 200 12.17 -21.76 -3.27
CA ALA A 200 13.30 -20.89 -3.57
C ALA A 200 12.93 -19.43 -3.33
N VAL A 201 13.95 -18.61 -3.14
CA VAL A 201 13.86 -17.16 -3.09
C VAL A 201 14.57 -16.59 -4.32
N HIS A 202 13.95 -15.62 -4.97
CA HIS A 202 14.58 -14.86 -6.03
C HIS A 202 14.81 -13.44 -5.56
N ALA A 203 16.08 -13.02 -5.48
CA ALA A 203 16.51 -11.69 -5.02
C ALA A 203 17.23 -10.98 -6.17
N PRO A 204 16.50 -10.57 -7.22
CA PRO A 204 17.12 -10.18 -8.48
C PRO A 204 17.94 -8.89 -8.35
N ALA A 205 19.21 -8.96 -8.76
CA ALA A 205 20.18 -7.90 -8.56
C ALA A 205 19.74 -6.55 -9.16
N ASP A 206 19.10 -6.56 -10.33
CA ASP A 206 18.61 -5.36 -11.02
C ASP A 206 17.51 -4.61 -10.26
N LEU A 207 16.71 -5.32 -9.43
CA LEU A 207 15.76 -4.67 -8.52
C LEU A 207 16.43 -4.20 -7.23
N TRP A 208 17.39 -4.96 -6.71
CA TRP A 208 18.16 -4.54 -5.54
C TRP A 208 18.98 -3.27 -5.83
N GLU A 209 19.52 -3.13 -7.04
CA GLU A 209 20.25 -1.94 -7.52
C GLU A 209 19.39 -0.67 -7.61
N LEU A 210 18.06 -0.78 -7.59
CA LEU A 210 17.18 0.39 -7.46
C LEU A 210 17.26 1.03 -6.07
N ALA A 211 17.76 0.31 -5.07
CA ALA A 211 17.94 0.79 -3.71
C ALA A 211 19.36 1.33 -3.47
N GLU A 212 19.45 2.35 -2.63
CA GLU A 212 20.70 2.91 -2.16
C GLU A 212 21.59 1.82 -1.53
N PRO A 213 22.93 1.91 -1.66
CA PRO A 213 23.85 0.95 -1.05
C PRO A 213 23.56 0.68 0.43
N ALA A 214 23.32 1.73 1.23
CA ALA A 214 23.04 1.58 2.65
C ALA A 214 21.75 0.80 2.95
N VAL A 215 20.73 0.90 2.09
CA VAL A 215 19.49 0.12 2.22
C VAL A 215 19.75 -1.35 1.90
N ARG A 216 20.53 -1.63 0.85
CA ARG A 216 20.92 -3.00 0.50
C ARG A 216 21.71 -3.65 1.63
N ASP A 217 22.73 -2.96 2.14
CA ASP A 217 23.56 -3.43 3.25
C ASP A 217 22.72 -3.70 4.51
N ALA A 218 21.78 -2.81 4.83
CA ALA A 218 20.90 -2.96 5.98
C ALA A 218 19.91 -4.14 5.84
N LEU A 219 19.46 -4.46 4.62
CA LEU A 219 18.53 -5.56 4.35
C LEU A 219 19.21 -6.91 4.12
N GLN A 220 20.52 -6.92 3.84
CA GLN A 220 21.27 -8.15 3.60
C GLN A 220 21.10 -9.20 4.71
N PRO A 221 21.13 -8.86 6.02
CA PRO A 221 20.92 -9.86 7.07
C PRO A 221 19.55 -10.55 7.02
N LEU A 222 18.50 -9.87 6.53
CA LEU A 222 17.19 -10.49 6.34
C LEU A 222 17.21 -11.45 5.15
N LEU A 223 17.90 -11.10 4.06
CA LEU A 223 18.10 -11.99 2.92
C LEU A 223 18.93 -13.22 3.30
N ASP A 224 19.96 -13.05 4.14
CA ASP A 224 20.81 -14.15 4.64
C ASP A 224 20.01 -15.14 5.49
N ARG A 225 19.04 -14.67 6.30
CA ARG A 225 18.11 -15.55 7.03
C ARG A 225 17.26 -16.40 6.08
N LEU A 226 16.78 -15.81 4.98
CA LEU A 226 16.08 -16.56 3.94
C LEU A 226 16.99 -17.59 3.27
N ALA A 227 18.23 -17.23 2.98
CA ALA A 227 19.23 -18.12 2.40
C ALA A 227 19.56 -19.32 3.28
N GLY A 228 19.40 -19.17 4.61
CA GLY A 228 19.56 -20.26 5.57
C GLY A 228 18.47 -21.34 5.50
N VAL A 229 17.31 -21.06 4.90
CA VAL A 229 16.17 -21.99 4.81
C VAL A 229 15.79 -22.37 3.38
N LEU A 230 16.06 -21.51 2.41
CA LEU A 230 15.72 -21.69 1.00
C LEU A 230 16.89 -21.26 0.11
N PRO A 231 17.12 -21.93 -1.04
CA PRO A 231 18.09 -21.46 -2.01
C PRO A 231 17.70 -20.09 -2.57
N VAL A 232 18.69 -19.20 -2.71
CA VAL A 232 18.52 -17.84 -3.26
C VAL A 232 19.14 -17.76 -4.66
N ASP A 233 18.38 -17.25 -5.63
CA ASP A 233 18.86 -16.87 -6.96
C ASP A 233 18.85 -15.35 -7.11
N GLU A 234 19.99 -14.76 -7.47
CA GLU A 234 20.17 -13.30 -7.60
C GLU A 234 20.19 -12.82 -9.06
N LYS A 235 19.94 -13.70 -10.03
CA LYS A 235 19.95 -13.31 -11.45
C LYS A 235 18.99 -12.14 -11.72
N PRO A 236 19.32 -11.23 -12.65
CA PRO A 236 18.42 -10.15 -13.04
C PRO A 236 17.04 -10.68 -13.45
N LEU A 237 15.97 -10.02 -12.97
CA LEU A 237 14.60 -10.46 -13.21
C LEU A 237 14.25 -10.46 -14.71
N TRP A 238 14.77 -9.49 -15.45
CA TRP A 238 14.47 -9.28 -16.87
C TRP A 238 15.52 -9.89 -17.81
N GLY A 239 16.53 -10.58 -17.27
CA GLY A 239 17.63 -11.16 -18.05
C GLY A 239 18.41 -10.11 -18.85
N ALA A 240 18.82 -10.45 -20.07
CA ALA A 240 19.58 -9.56 -20.96
C ALA A 240 18.71 -8.67 -21.87
N GLY A 241 17.38 -8.84 -21.84
CA GLY A 241 16.44 -8.02 -22.62
C GLY A 241 16.07 -6.72 -21.89
N PRO A 242 15.47 -5.74 -22.58
CA PRO A 242 14.93 -4.57 -21.91
C PRO A 242 13.81 -4.98 -20.96
N ALA A 243 13.84 -4.45 -19.74
CA ALA A 243 12.73 -4.59 -18.80
C ALA A 243 11.45 -3.97 -19.42
N PRO A 244 10.27 -4.57 -19.22
CA PRO A 244 9.00 -3.95 -19.59
C PRO A 244 8.89 -2.56 -18.95
N ASP A 245 8.30 -1.57 -19.64
CA ASP A 245 8.05 -0.26 -19.03
C ASP A 245 6.76 -0.27 -18.21
N TYR A 246 6.73 -1.16 -17.22
CA TYR A 246 5.57 -1.36 -16.36
C TYR A 246 5.29 -0.16 -15.46
N ARG A 247 6.26 0.74 -15.26
CA ARG A 247 6.06 2.00 -14.53
C ARG A 247 5.21 2.97 -15.34
N LEU A 248 5.54 3.13 -16.62
CA LEU A 248 4.69 3.92 -17.53
C LEU A 248 3.34 3.24 -17.73
N ALA A 249 3.32 1.93 -17.92
CA ALA A 249 2.07 1.18 -18.08
C ALA A 249 1.15 1.32 -16.85
N TYR A 250 1.71 1.23 -15.64
CA TYR A 250 0.99 1.53 -14.40
C TYR A 250 0.41 2.95 -14.42
N ALA A 251 1.20 3.97 -14.77
CA ALA A 251 0.76 5.36 -14.79
C ALA A 251 -0.34 5.61 -15.83
N VAL A 252 -0.23 5.02 -17.03
CA VAL A 252 -1.24 5.10 -18.10
C VAL A 252 -2.54 4.46 -17.64
N ARG A 253 -2.50 3.20 -17.19
CA ARG A 253 -3.69 2.44 -16.77
C ARG A 253 -4.38 3.10 -15.58
N THR A 254 -3.60 3.57 -14.59
CA THR A 254 -4.11 4.29 -13.42
C THR A 254 -4.80 5.59 -13.83
N GLY A 255 -4.16 6.39 -14.69
CA GLY A 255 -4.75 7.65 -15.17
C GLY A 255 -6.02 7.42 -15.97
N TRP A 256 -6.02 6.42 -16.86
CA TRP A 256 -7.19 6.05 -17.64
C TRP A 256 -8.38 5.71 -16.73
N GLU A 257 -8.22 4.77 -15.80
CA GLU A 257 -9.32 4.34 -14.93
C GLU A 257 -9.75 5.41 -13.92
N PHE A 258 -8.81 6.21 -13.41
CA PHE A 258 -9.12 7.37 -12.59
C PHE A 258 -10.04 8.33 -13.36
N TRP A 259 -9.71 8.67 -14.60
CA TRP A 259 -10.51 9.58 -15.40
C TRP A 259 -11.88 9.01 -15.78
N GLN A 260 -11.96 7.71 -16.07
CA GLN A 260 -13.25 7.04 -16.29
C GLN A 260 -14.15 7.11 -15.05
N ARG A 261 -13.56 7.01 -13.84
CA ARG A 261 -14.33 6.98 -12.60
C ARG A 261 -14.70 8.35 -12.05
N HIS A 262 -13.83 9.34 -12.24
CA HIS A 262 -13.89 10.64 -11.57
C HIS A 262 -13.96 11.83 -12.53
N GLY A 263 -13.75 11.62 -13.83
CA GLY A 263 -13.68 12.70 -14.81
C GLY A 263 -14.96 13.51 -14.96
N GLU A 264 -16.15 12.92 -14.70
CA GLU A 264 -17.40 13.69 -14.63
C GLU A 264 -17.43 14.61 -13.41
N TRP A 265 -17.09 14.09 -12.22
CA TRP A 265 -16.99 14.89 -11.00
C TRP A 265 -15.95 16.00 -11.11
N VAL A 266 -14.77 15.71 -11.68
CA VAL A 266 -13.72 16.73 -11.91
C VAL A 266 -14.21 17.85 -12.82
N ARG A 267 -15.00 17.54 -13.85
CA ARG A 267 -15.57 18.55 -14.76
C ARG A 267 -16.70 19.36 -14.13
N ALA A 268 -17.51 18.74 -13.26
CA ALA A 268 -18.66 19.39 -12.64
C ALA A 268 -18.26 20.28 -11.45
N GLU A 269 -17.38 19.78 -10.59
CA GLU A 269 -17.08 20.39 -9.29
C GLU A 269 -15.77 21.19 -9.27
N HIS A 270 -14.97 21.10 -10.34
CA HIS A 270 -13.68 21.78 -10.47
C HIS A 270 -12.79 21.71 -9.20
N PRO A 271 -12.56 20.50 -8.65
CA PRO A 271 -11.84 20.33 -7.41
C PRO A 271 -10.41 20.90 -7.50
N HIS A 272 -9.97 21.54 -6.42
CA HIS A 272 -8.57 21.92 -6.28
C HIS A 272 -7.76 20.68 -5.86
N PHE A 273 -6.71 20.36 -6.62
CA PHE A 273 -5.78 19.28 -6.33
C PHE A 273 -4.40 19.84 -5.97
N GLY A 274 -3.66 19.11 -5.12
CA GLY A 274 -2.26 19.41 -4.85
C GLY A 274 -1.39 19.30 -6.11
N PRO A 275 -0.17 19.89 -6.15
CA PRO A 275 0.62 20.04 -7.38
C PRO A 275 0.86 18.73 -8.15
N GLY A 276 1.38 17.69 -7.47
CA GLY A 276 1.66 16.41 -8.11
C GLY A 276 0.40 15.62 -8.51
N VAL A 277 -0.72 15.84 -7.84
CA VAL A 277 -2.02 15.21 -8.21
C VAL A 277 -2.61 15.95 -9.41
N THR A 278 -2.52 17.28 -9.45
CA THR A 278 -2.93 18.12 -10.59
C THR A 278 -2.29 17.65 -11.89
N GLU A 279 -0.97 17.42 -11.90
CA GLU A 279 -0.25 16.93 -13.08
C GLU A 279 -0.78 15.58 -13.56
N ARG A 280 -1.05 14.66 -12.63
CA ARG A 280 -1.55 13.31 -12.95
C ARG A 280 -2.99 13.34 -13.45
N VAL A 281 -3.85 14.16 -12.83
CA VAL A 281 -5.24 14.35 -13.28
C VAL A 281 -5.27 15.00 -14.66
N ARG A 282 -4.41 15.98 -14.93
CA ARG A 282 -4.28 16.58 -16.27
C ARG A 282 -3.84 15.54 -17.29
N ALA A 283 -2.81 14.75 -17.01
CA ALA A 283 -2.36 13.67 -17.89
C ALA A 283 -3.45 12.61 -18.10
N ALA A 284 -4.20 12.25 -17.05
CA ALA A 284 -5.31 11.29 -17.09
C ALA A 284 -6.42 11.74 -18.06
N SER A 285 -6.73 13.04 -18.09
CA SER A 285 -7.79 13.60 -18.94
C SER A 285 -7.57 13.46 -20.45
N GLY A 286 -6.32 13.31 -20.88
CA GLY A 286 -5.90 13.24 -22.28
C GLY A 286 -5.47 11.84 -22.74
N ARG A 287 -5.65 10.79 -21.92
CA ARG A 287 -5.20 9.44 -22.26
C ARG A 287 -5.95 8.88 -23.47
N THR A 288 -5.23 8.15 -24.32
CA THR A 288 -5.77 7.55 -25.53
C THR A 288 -5.90 6.02 -25.42
N LEU A 289 -6.69 5.43 -26.31
CA LEU A 289 -6.81 3.97 -26.42
C LEU A 289 -5.50 3.31 -26.88
N ASP A 290 -4.69 3.99 -27.68
CA ASP A 290 -3.40 3.47 -28.16
C ASP A 290 -2.36 3.41 -27.03
N GLU A 291 -2.33 4.43 -26.17
CA GLU A 291 -1.53 4.41 -24.94
C GLU A 291 -1.98 3.25 -24.04
N LEU A 292 -3.29 3.07 -23.86
CA LEU A 292 -3.84 1.97 -23.06
C LEU A 292 -3.48 0.60 -23.64
N GLY A 293 -3.61 0.41 -24.95
CA GLY A 293 -3.25 -0.83 -25.62
C GLY A 293 -1.77 -1.15 -25.50
N THR A 294 -0.90 -0.13 -25.46
CA THR A 294 0.53 -0.29 -25.20
C THR A 294 0.80 -0.67 -23.75
N ALA A 295 0.19 0.04 -22.80
CA ALA A 295 0.29 -0.29 -21.38
C ALA A 295 -0.16 -1.73 -21.08
N ASP A 296 -1.24 -2.19 -21.73
CA ASP A 296 -1.77 -3.54 -21.52
C ASP A 296 -0.81 -4.63 -22.01
N ARG A 297 -0.05 -4.38 -23.08
CA ARG A 297 1.01 -5.30 -23.54
C ARG A 297 2.13 -5.42 -22.51
N GLU A 298 2.63 -4.29 -22.00
CA GLU A 298 3.66 -4.25 -20.96
C GLU A 298 3.19 -4.97 -19.67
N ILE A 299 1.96 -4.69 -19.23
CA ILE A 299 1.36 -5.33 -18.04
C ILE A 299 1.26 -6.85 -18.25
N ASN A 300 0.83 -7.31 -19.43
CA ASN A 300 0.73 -8.74 -19.73
C ASN A 300 2.10 -9.42 -19.80
N GLN A 301 3.14 -8.73 -20.28
CA GLN A 301 4.51 -9.23 -20.26
C GLN A 301 5.03 -9.41 -18.82
N VAL A 302 4.75 -8.45 -17.92
CA VAL A 302 5.07 -8.61 -16.49
C VAL A 302 4.31 -9.79 -15.89
N LYS A 303 3.00 -9.91 -16.12
CA LYS A 303 2.19 -11.04 -15.62
C LYS A 303 2.75 -12.39 -16.04
N SER A 304 3.06 -12.55 -17.33
CA SER A 304 3.64 -13.79 -17.87
C SER A 304 5.02 -14.10 -17.27
N THR A 305 5.85 -13.07 -17.08
CA THR A 305 7.17 -13.23 -16.46
C THR A 305 7.06 -13.64 -15.01
N MET A 306 6.23 -12.94 -14.23
CA MET A 306 6.06 -13.25 -12.80
C MET A 306 5.40 -14.60 -12.57
N ALA A 307 4.47 -15.04 -13.43
CA ALA A 307 3.89 -16.38 -13.34
C ALA A 307 4.95 -17.49 -13.44
N ARG A 308 5.98 -17.28 -14.27
CA ARG A 308 7.11 -18.21 -14.42
C ARG A 308 8.11 -18.11 -13.27
N VAL A 309 8.46 -16.87 -12.89
CA VAL A 309 9.45 -16.59 -11.84
C VAL A 309 8.96 -17.08 -10.48
N LEU A 310 7.66 -16.95 -10.20
CA LEU A 310 7.06 -17.30 -8.91
C LEU A 310 6.51 -18.72 -8.85
N ASP A 311 6.79 -19.57 -9.85
CA ASP A 311 6.39 -20.98 -9.82
C ASP A 311 7.17 -21.75 -8.74
N GLY A 312 6.59 -21.78 -7.54
CA GLY A 312 7.21 -22.33 -6.34
C GLY A 312 8.39 -21.51 -5.82
N ALA A 313 8.44 -20.22 -6.14
CA ALA A 313 9.41 -19.28 -5.58
C ALA A 313 8.72 -18.02 -5.04
N VAL A 314 9.45 -17.24 -4.28
CA VAL A 314 9.06 -15.91 -3.78
C VAL A 314 10.10 -14.89 -4.23
N LEU A 315 9.67 -13.69 -4.59
CA LEU A 315 10.60 -12.58 -4.83
C LEU A 315 10.92 -11.89 -3.51
N ALA A 316 12.20 -11.61 -3.23
CA ALA A 316 12.62 -10.79 -2.10
C ALA A 316 13.37 -9.55 -2.60
N ILE A 317 12.80 -8.37 -2.37
CA ILE A 317 13.36 -7.09 -2.84
C ILE A 317 13.23 -6.01 -1.77
N PRO A 318 14.05 -4.94 -1.81
CA PRO A 318 13.81 -3.76 -0.97
C PRO A 318 12.38 -3.23 -1.15
N THR A 319 11.72 -2.83 -0.06
CA THR A 319 10.37 -2.25 -0.14
C THR A 319 10.41 -0.85 -0.78
N ALA A 320 11.44 -0.08 -0.45
CA ALA A 320 11.67 1.29 -0.92
C ALA A 320 13.16 1.46 -1.27
N PRO A 321 13.50 2.41 -2.17
CA PRO A 321 14.88 2.60 -2.61
C PRO A 321 15.75 3.32 -1.57
N SER A 322 15.13 4.04 -0.65
CA SER A 322 15.79 4.85 0.38
C SER A 322 15.02 4.69 1.71
N PRO A 323 15.60 5.13 2.83
CA PRO A 323 14.84 5.42 4.04
C PRO A 323 13.81 6.52 3.79
N ALA A 324 12.91 6.71 4.75
CA ALA A 324 11.89 7.75 4.68
C ALA A 324 12.52 9.13 4.40
N PRO A 325 12.09 9.88 3.39
CA PRO A 325 12.58 11.23 3.15
C PRO A 325 12.21 12.18 4.30
N ALA A 326 13.07 13.17 4.57
CA ALA A 326 12.73 14.24 5.49
C ALA A 326 11.47 14.98 5.01
N ARG A 327 10.65 15.46 5.95
CA ARG A 327 9.45 16.21 5.60
C ARG A 327 9.81 17.47 4.80
N GLY A 328 9.13 17.69 3.69
CA GLY A 328 9.39 18.81 2.79
C GLY A 328 10.55 18.60 1.81
N ALA A 329 11.24 17.46 1.85
CA ALA A 329 12.22 17.10 0.83
C ALA A 329 11.56 16.91 -0.54
N ASP A 330 12.32 17.15 -1.62
CA ASP A 330 11.85 16.82 -2.97
C ASP A 330 11.80 15.29 -3.13
N THR A 331 10.59 14.77 -3.28
CA THR A 331 10.31 13.33 -3.43
C THR A 331 10.13 12.93 -4.90
N GLY A 332 10.13 13.89 -5.83
CA GLY A 332 9.94 13.65 -7.26
C GLY A 332 10.86 12.57 -7.83
N PRO A 333 12.19 12.64 -7.60
CA PRO A 333 13.14 11.64 -8.08
C PRO A 333 12.91 10.22 -7.54
N LEU A 334 12.29 10.08 -6.36
CA LEU A 334 12.07 8.77 -5.71
C LEU A 334 10.87 8.01 -6.30
N ARG A 335 9.96 8.68 -7.01
CA ARG A 335 8.74 8.05 -7.53
C ARG A 335 9.05 6.90 -8.49
N ALA A 336 9.99 7.11 -9.41
CA ALA A 336 10.34 6.14 -10.44
C ALA A 336 11.00 4.86 -9.88
N PRO A 337 11.99 4.93 -8.96
CA PRO A 337 12.54 3.73 -8.33
C PRO A 337 11.53 3.05 -7.39
N ILE A 338 10.71 3.81 -6.64
CA ILE A 338 9.62 3.23 -5.82
C ILE A 338 8.68 2.40 -6.71
N LEU A 339 8.23 2.94 -7.84
CA LEU A 339 7.36 2.19 -8.77
C LEU A 339 8.09 1.04 -9.47
N GLY A 340 9.42 1.09 -9.59
CA GLY A 340 10.22 -0.06 -10.04
C GLY A 340 10.12 -1.24 -9.07
N LEU A 341 10.23 -0.97 -7.77
CA LEU A 341 10.11 -2.01 -6.74
C LEU A 341 8.67 -2.46 -6.53
N THR A 342 7.76 -1.51 -6.30
CA THR A 342 6.38 -1.80 -5.88
C THR A 342 5.44 -2.12 -7.03
N GLY A 343 5.73 -1.62 -8.23
CA GLY A 343 4.87 -1.72 -9.40
C GLY A 343 4.67 -3.15 -9.89
N ILE A 344 5.65 -4.03 -9.69
CA ILE A 344 5.60 -5.44 -10.12
C ILE A 344 4.37 -6.16 -9.54
N ALA A 345 4.23 -6.16 -8.20
CA ALA A 345 3.08 -6.77 -7.55
C ALA A 345 1.75 -6.09 -7.90
N SER A 346 1.79 -4.78 -8.13
CA SER A 346 0.62 -3.99 -8.51
C SER A 346 0.07 -4.38 -9.88
N VAL A 347 0.91 -4.32 -10.92
CA VAL A 347 0.48 -4.59 -12.30
C VAL A 347 0.19 -6.07 -12.54
N ALA A 348 0.91 -6.96 -11.84
CA ALA A 348 0.69 -8.40 -11.95
C ALA A 348 -0.45 -8.92 -11.06
N GLY A 349 -0.98 -8.10 -10.15
CA GLY A 349 -2.06 -8.49 -9.24
C GLY A 349 -1.63 -9.47 -8.15
N LEU A 350 -0.36 -9.43 -7.76
CA LEU A 350 0.27 -10.39 -6.84
C LEU A 350 0.16 -9.94 -5.38
N PRO A 351 0.14 -10.89 -4.43
CA PRO A 351 0.28 -10.57 -3.02
C PRO A 351 1.73 -10.14 -2.73
N ALA A 352 1.88 -9.19 -1.82
CA ALA A 352 3.18 -8.69 -1.39
C ALA A 352 3.17 -8.29 0.08
N LEU A 353 4.17 -8.74 0.84
CA LEU A 353 4.32 -8.50 2.26
C LEU A 353 5.61 -7.74 2.53
N THR A 354 5.50 -6.52 3.04
CA THR A 354 6.61 -5.80 3.64
C THR A 354 6.84 -6.33 5.06
N VAL A 355 8.07 -6.74 5.32
CA VAL A 355 8.58 -7.20 6.61
C VAL A 355 9.56 -6.15 7.17
N PRO A 356 9.32 -5.59 8.36
CA PRO A 356 10.26 -4.68 9.01
C PRO A 356 11.42 -5.48 9.64
N GLY A 357 12.51 -4.80 10.01
CA GLY A 357 13.61 -5.46 10.73
C GLY A 357 14.99 -4.85 10.50
N ALA A 358 15.11 -3.83 9.65
CA ALA A 358 16.36 -3.18 9.31
C ALA A 358 16.25 -1.65 9.45
N HIS A 359 17.40 -1.00 9.62
CA HIS A 359 17.48 0.45 9.77
C HIS A 359 18.68 1.01 9.03
N VAL A 360 18.54 2.24 8.51
CA VAL A 360 19.63 3.04 7.96
C VAL A 360 19.64 4.37 8.68
N GLY A 361 20.72 4.69 9.41
CA GLY A 361 20.79 5.92 10.18
C GLY A 361 19.67 6.08 11.22
N GLY A 362 19.19 4.97 11.79
CA GLY A 362 18.06 4.94 12.72
C GLY A 362 16.67 4.99 12.09
N LEU A 363 16.58 5.14 10.76
CA LEU A 363 15.32 5.17 10.03
C LEU A 363 14.93 3.75 9.57
N PRO A 364 13.67 3.31 9.75
CA PRO A 364 13.24 1.99 9.32
C PRO A 364 13.34 1.77 7.81
N VAL A 365 13.74 0.57 7.42
CA VAL A 365 13.64 0.05 6.05
C VAL A 365 13.12 -1.40 6.10
N GLY A 366 12.40 -1.83 5.06
CA GLY A 366 11.73 -3.13 5.03
C GLY A 366 12.07 -3.97 3.80
N LEU A 367 12.04 -5.29 3.97
CA LEU A 367 12.15 -6.27 2.88
C LEU A 367 10.74 -6.64 2.39
N CYS A 368 10.50 -6.57 1.08
CA CYS A 368 9.24 -6.92 0.45
C CYS A 368 9.31 -8.33 -0.14
N LEU A 369 8.47 -9.23 0.35
CA LEU A 369 8.27 -10.58 -0.18
C LEU A 369 7.07 -10.58 -1.16
N ILE A 370 7.25 -10.98 -2.41
CA ILE A 370 6.18 -11.06 -3.43
C ILE A 370 5.95 -12.53 -3.78
N GLY A 371 4.73 -13.00 -3.57
CA GLY A 371 4.33 -14.39 -3.82
C GLY A 371 3.56 -14.55 -5.12
N ALA A 372 3.36 -15.79 -5.55
CA ALA A 372 2.43 -16.11 -6.64
C ALA A 372 1.00 -15.65 -6.29
N ALA A 373 0.18 -15.41 -7.33
CA ALA A 373 -1.22 -15.07 -7.13
C ALA A 373 -1.93 -16.15 -6.27
N GLY A 374 -2.58 -15.71 -5.18
CA GLY A 374 -3.25 -16.58 -4.21
C GLY A 374 -2.35 -17.10 -3.08
N ALA A 375 -1.04 -16.85 -3.10
CA ALA A 375 -0.10 -17.33 -2.08
C ALA A 375 0.06 -16.38 -0.87
N ASP A 376 -0.96 -15.58 -0.56
CA ASP A 376 -0.94 -14.55 0.49
C ASP A 376 -0.54 -15.13 1.85
N GLU A 377 -1.12 -16.27 2.23
CA GLU A 377 -0.86 -16.94 3.51
C GLU A 377 0.55 -17.52 3.59
N SER A 378 1.08 -18.04 2.48
CA SER A 378 2.46 -18.54 2.41
C SER A 378 3.49 -17.44 2.69
N LEU A 379 3.19 -16.18 2.33
CA LEU A 379 4.08 -15.06 2.67
C LEU A 379 4.17 -14.82 4.17
N LEU A 380 3.06 -15.01 4.89
CA LEU A 380 3.03 -14.87 6.35
C LEU A 380 3.80 -16.00 7.03
N GLU A 381 3.74 -17.23 6.53
CA GLU A 381 4.56 -18.35 7.01
C GLU A 381 6.05 -18.05 6.82
N LEU A 382 6.45 -17.58 5.63
CA LEU A 382 7.84 -17.26 5.37
C LEU A 382 8.36 -16.09 6.23
N ALA A 383 7.51 -15.12 6.55
CA ALA A 383 7.88 -14.00 7.40
C ALA A 383 8.23 -14.41 8.84
N GLU A 384 7.81 -15.59 9.32
CA GLU A 384 8.21 -16.10 10.64
C GLU A 384 9.71 -16.41 10.71
N VAL A 385 10.34 -16.78 9.58
CA VAL A 385 11.79 -17.00 9.49
C VAL A 385 12.58 -15.70 9.70
N LEU A 386 11.93 -14.56 9.50
CA LEU A 386 12.55 -13.23 9.57
C LEU A 386 12.42 -12.57 10.95
N GLN A 387 11.70 -13.17 11.90
CA GLN A 387 11.62 -12.68 13.28
C GLN A 387 12.92 -12.90 14.05
#